data_AF-E2AJ69-F1
#
_entry.id   AF-E2AJ69-F1
#
_cell.length_a   1.000
_cell.length_b   1.000
_cell.length_c   1.000
_cell.angle_alpha   90.00
_cell.angle_beta   90.00
_cell.angle_gamma   90.00
#
_symmetry.space_group_name_H-M   'P 1'
#
loop_
_entity.id
_entity.type
_entity.pdbx_description
1 polymer ?
#
loop_
_entity_poly.entity_id
_entity_poly.type
_entity_poly.pdbx_seq_one_letter_code
_entity_poly.pdbx_strand_id
1 'polypeptide(L)'
;DLIGPPDPVSNLRPIIFARSAKETYFEKKYLDLREETQQWNQEFWLKHNTNFVKERKQFQELLKAQGKTNITADDMSVFYKKFLDKNWQSHFNYNKSWYKRNIKILLYGIAAKISKL
;
A
#
# COMPACT_ATOMS: atom_id res chain seq x y z
N ASP A 1 -16.50 -11.66 3.36
CA ASP A 1 -15.37 -11.16 2.56
C ASP A 1 -14.44 -12.31 2.20
N LEU A 2 -13.89 -12.31 0.98
CA LEU A 2 -12.90 -13.28 0.53
C LEU A 2 -11.53 -12.62 0.46
N ILE A 3 -10.49 -13.29 0.95
CA ILE A 3 -9.12 -12.78 0.98
C ILE A 3 -8.26 -13.66 0.08
N GLY A 4 -7.60 -13.05 -0.91
CA GLY A 4 -6.72 -13.76 -1.83
C GLY A 4 -5.30 -14.00 -1.28
N PRO A 5 -4.47 -14.72 -2.05
CA PRO A 5 -3.04 -14.80 -1.79
C PRO A 5 -2.39 -13.40 -1.88
N PRO A 6 -1.23 -13.19 -1.24
CA PRO A 6 -0.51 -11.91 -1.36
C PRO A 6 -0.08 -11.66 -2.81
N ASP A 7 -0.23 -10.41 -3.26
CA ASP A 7 0.30 -9.96 -4.55
C ASP A 7 1.84 -10.04 -4.55
N PRO A 8 2.47 -10.58 -5.60
CA PRO A 8 3.90 -10.83 -5.61
C PRO A 8 4.76 -9.56 -5.62
N VAL A 9 4.19 -8.40 -5.90
CA VAL A 9 4.91 -7.12 -6.00
C VAL A 9 4.54 -6.19 -4.86
N SER A 10 3.25 -5.93 -4.63
CA SER A 10 2.79 -5.06 -3.54
C SER A 10 2.87 -5.73 -2.17
N ASN A 11 2.88 -7.08 -2.12
CA ASN A 11 2.75 -7.91 -0.92
C ASN A 11 1.42 -7.77 -0.16
N LEU A 12 0.46 -7.04 -0.72
CA LEU A 12 -0.86 -6.88 -0.11
C LEU A 12 -1.80 -7.99 -0.57
N ARG A 13 -2.76 -8.35 0.28
CA ARG A 13 -3.79 -9.34 -0.06
C ARG A 13 -5.00 -8.64 -0.69
N PRO A 14 -5.45 -9.05 -1.88
CA PRO A 14 -6.68 -8.54 -2.45
C PRO A 14 -7.87 -9.03 -1.61
N ILE A 15 -8.88 -8.18 -1.49
CA ILE A 15 -10.10 -8.47 -0.73
C ILE A 15 -11.30 -8.26 -1.63
N ILE A 16 -12.18 -9.25 -1.70
CA ILE A 16 -13.51 -9.12 -2.30
C ILE A 16 -14.50 -8.98 -1.16
N PHE A 17 -15.15 -7.81 -1.07
CA PHE A 17 -16.13 -7.53 -0.03
C PHE A 17 -17.47 -8.17 -0.39
N ALA A 18 -18.09 -8.83 0.58
CA ALA A 18 -19.42 -9.39 0.39
C ALA A 18 -20.44 -8.24 0.30
N ARG A 19 -21.25 -8.26 -0.75
CA ARG A 19 -22.34 -7.30 -0.98
C ARG A 19 -23.70 -7.96 -0.78
N SER A 20 -24.68 -7.19 -0.30
CA SER A 20 -26.06 -7.63 -0.10
C SER A 20 -26.98 -6.99 -1.13
N ALA A 21 -28.04 -7.70 -1.54
CA ALA A 21 -29.03 -7.15 -2.47
C ALA A 21 -29.87 -6.00 -1.86
N LYS A 22 -29.92 -5.89 -0.53
CA LYS A 22 -30.69 -4.87 0.21
C LYS A 22 -29.78 -4.00 1.08
N GLU A 23 -28.73 -3.44 0.49
CA GLU A 23 -27.84 -2.49 1.17
C GLU A 23 -28.53 -1.15 1.43
N THR A 24 -28.41 -0.62 2.64
CA THR A 24 -28.74 0.79 2.88
C THR A 24 -27.72 1.70 2.17
N TYR A 25 -28.06 2.98 2.00
CA TYR A 25 -27.14 3.96 1.45
C TYR A 25 -25.79 4.00 2.20
N PHE A 26 -25.83 3.94 3.54
CA PHE A 26 -24.62 4.00 4.36
C PHE A 26 -23.77 2.72 4.26
N GLU A 27 -24.41 1.55 4.13
CA GLU A 27 -23.69 0.29 3.88
C GLU A 27 -22.98 0.30 2.54
N LYS A 28 -23.69 0.68 1.48
CA LYS A 28 -23.11 0.78 0.14
C LYS A 28 -21.92 1.73 0.15
N LYS A 29 -22.06 2.92 0.74
CA LYS A 29 -20.96 3.89 0.87
C LYS A 29 -19.80 3.38 1.73
N TYR A 30 -20.06 2.63 2.79
CA TYR A 30 -19.02 2.01 3.60
C TYR A 30 -18.21 0.99 2.79
N LEU A 31 -18.88 0.12 2.02
CA LEU A 31 -18.23 -0.89 1.17
C LEU A 31 -17.45 -0.24 0.02
N ASP A 32 -18.06 0.70 -0.69
CA ASP A 32 -17.39 1.45 -1.78
C ASP A 32 -16.11 2.12 -1.27
N LEU A 33 -16.15 2.77 -0.09
CA LEU A 33 -14.96 3.40 0.51
C LEU A 33 -13.87 2.40 0.87
N ARG A 34 -14.23 1.20 1.32
CA ARG A 34 -13.25 0.12 1.60
C ARG A 34 -12.61 -0.36 0.31
N GLU A 35 -13.39 -0.62 -0.72
CA GLU A 35 -12.92 -1.03 -2.05
C GLU A 35 -11.96 0.00 -2.65
N GLU A 36 -12.41 1.26 -2.75
CA GLU A 36 -11.59 2.37 -3.27
C GLU A 36 -10.29 2.54 -2.49
N THR A 37 -10.34 2.40 -1.15
CA THR A 37 -9.15 2.54 -0.30
C THR A 37 -8.19 1.37 -0.46
N GLN A 38 -8.69 0.14 -0.60
CA GLN A 38 -7.84 -1.03 -0.86
C GLN A 38 -7.20 -0.96 -2.26
N GLN A 39 -7.95 -0.54 -3.28
CA GLN A 39 -7.40 -0.34 -4.62
C GLN A 39 -6.31 0.73 -4.61
N TRP A 40 -6.58 1.88 -4.01
CA TRP A 40 -5.58 2.96 -3.88
C TRP A 40 -4.32 2.50 -3.14
N ASN A 41 -4.48 1.71 -2.08
CA ASN A 41 -3.36 1.12 -1.33
C ASN A 41 -2.54 0.14 -2.19
N GLN A 42 -3.22 -0.73 -2.93
CA GLN A 42 -2.62 -1.67 -3.87
C GLN A 42 -1.78 -0.93 -4.92
N GLU A 43 -2.34 0.08 -5.57
CA GLU A 43 -1.66 0.86 -6.62
C GLU A 43 -0.41 1.57 -6.07
N PHE A 44 -0.50 2.14 -4.86
CA PHE A 44 0.64 2.80 -4.22
C PHE A 44 1.80 1.82 -3.99
N TRP A 45 1.53 0.69 -3.32
CA TRP A 45 2.58 -0.27 -2.98
C TRP A 45 3.09 -1.05 -4.19
N LEU A 46 2.25 -1.32 -5.18
CA LEU A 46 2.67 -1.90 -6.46
C LEU A 46 3.73 -1.01 -7.12
N LYS A 47 3.44 0.29 -7.26
CA LYS A 47 4.36 1.25 -7.87
C LYS A 47 5.62 1.44 -7.03
N HIS A 48 5.46 1.59 -5.71
CA HIS A 48 6.57 1.82 -4.79
C HIS A 48 7.55 0.64 -4.79
N ASN A 49 7.04 -0.58 -4.64
CA ASN A 49 7.88 -1.79 -4.59
C ASN A 49 8.52 -2.09 -5.95
N THR A 50 7.82 -1.83 -7.07
CA THR A 50 8.41 -1.92 -8.41
C THR A 50 9.64 -1.01 -8.54
N ASN A 51 9.52 0.25 -8.11
CA ASN A 51 10.63 1.20 -8.13
C ASN A 51 11.76 0.77 -7.18
N PHE A 52 11.43 0.31 -5.97
CA PHE A 52 12.40 -0.19 -5.02
C PHE A 52 13.24 -1.33 -5.60
N VAL A 53 12.59 -2.37 -6.16
CA VAL A 53 13.30 -3.52 -6.75
C VAL A 53 14.20 -3.08 -7.91
N LYS A 54 13.69 -2.18 -8.77
CA LYS A 54 14.47 -1.64 -9.90
C LYS A 54 15.70 -0.86 -9.41
N GLU A 55 15.52 0.13 -8.54
CA GLU A 55 16.61 0.98 -8.06
C GLU A 55 17.62 0.18 -7.23
N ARG A 56 17.15 -0.80 -6.44
CA ARG A 56 18.02 -1.72 -5.69
C ARG A 56 18.91 -2.52 -6.62
N LYS A 57 18.35 -3.08 -7.70
CA LYS A 57 19.11 -3.83 -8.70
C LYS A 57 20.16 -2.96 -9.39
N GLN A 58 19.77 -1.75 -9.79
CA GLN A 58 20.70 -0.78 -10.40
C GLN A 58 21.85 -0.41 -9.46
N PHE A 59 21.57 -0.24 -8.17
CA PHE A 59 22.60 0.03 -7.17
C PHE A 59 23.56 -1.15 -7.00
N GLN A 60 23.04 -2.39 -6.98
CA GLN A 60 23.87 -3.59 -6.92
C GLN A 60 24.77 -3.73 -8.16
N GLU A 61 24.26 -3.44 -9.35
CA GLU A 61 25.02 -3.43 -10.60
C GLU A 61 26.12 -2.37 -10.59
N LEU A 62 25.83 -1.18 -10.07
CA LEU A 62 26.82 -0.10 -9.90
C LEU A 62 27.97 -0.53 -8.98
N LEU A 63 27.68 -1.16 -7.83
CA LEU A 63 28.72 -1.64 -6.92
C LEU A 63 29.59 -2.73 -7.58
N LYS A 64 28.98 -3.65 -8.32
CA LYS A 64 29.72 -4.66 -9.08
C LYS A 64 30.63 -4.05 -10.13
N ALA A 65 30.15 -3.04 -10.86
CA ALA A 65 30.96 -2.30 -11.84
C ALA A 65 32.12 -1.53 -11.21
N GLN A 66 31.98 -1.11 -9.94
CA GLN A 66 33.06 -0.51 -9.13
C GLN A 66 34.03 -1.55 -8.54
N GLY A 67 33.90 -2.83 -8.91
CA GLY A 67 34.79 -3.90 -8.46
C GLY A 67 34.41 -4.54 -7.13
N LYS A 68 33.24 -4.22 -6.54
CA LYS A 68 32.77 -4.94 -5.36
C LYS A 68 32.24 -6.31 -5.71
N THR A 69 32.99 -7.35 -5.33
CA THR A 69 32.65 -8.76 -5.55
C THR A 69 31.66 -9.29 -4.50
N ASN A 70 31.70 -8.76 -3.28
CA ASN A 70 30.77 -9.11 -2.20
C ASN A 70 30.07 -7.84 -1.69
N ILE A 71 28.75 -7.75 -1.88
CA ILE A 71 27.94 -6.61 -1.44
C ILE A 71 27.47 -6.88 -0.01
N THR A 72 27.97 -6.08 0.93
CA THR A 72 27.62 -6.22 2.35
C THR A 72 26.32 -5.49 2.72
N ALA A 73 25.83 -5.72 3.95
CA ALA A 73 24.70 -4.96 4.47
C ALA A 73 25.01 -3.47 4.61
N ASP A 74 26.24 -3.10 5.00
CA ASP A 74 26.68 -1.71 5.11
C ASP A 74 26.67 -1.01 3.75
N ASP A 75 27.06 -1.71 2.68
CA ASP A 75 26.99 -1.19 1.32
C ASP A 75 25.55 -0.93 0.90
N MET A 76 24.64 -1.85 1.22
CA MET A 76 23.22 -1.69 0.94
C MET A 76 22.55 -0.63 1.83
N SER A 77 23.09 -0.33 3.02
CA SER A 77 22.55 0.71 3.91
C SER A 77 22.52 2.09 3.25
N VAL A 78 23.53 2.38 2.42
CA VAL A 78 23.63 3.63 1.64
C VAL A 78 22.47 3.74 0.66
N PHE A 79 22.15 2.64 -0.04
CA PHE A 79 20.99 2.59 -0.91
C PHE A 79 19.69 2.78 -0.13
N TYR A 80 19.49 2.06 0.96
CA TYR A 80 18.25 2.13 1.73
C TYR A 80 18.00 3.55 2.26
N LYS A 81 19.02 4.19 2.84
CA LYS A 81 18.92 5.59 3.27
C LYS A 81 18.56 6.51 2.11
N LYS A 82 19.30 6.44 1.00
CA LYS A 82 19.05 7.28 -0.18
C LYS A 82 17.63 7.08 -0.75
N PHE A 83 17.17 5.85 -0.81
CA PHE A 83 15.83 5.53 -1.30
C PHE A 83 14.75 6.08 -0.36
N LEU A 84 14.93 5.95 0.96
CA LEU A 84 14.02 6.50 1.96
C LEU A 84 13.97 8.02 1.90
N ASP A 85 15.13 8.70 1.86
CA ASP A 85 15.23 10.15 1.78
C ASP A 85 14.52 10.68 0.52
N LYS A 86 14.76 10.03 -0.63
CA LYS A 86 14.11 10.36 -1.91
C LYS A 86 12.59 10.20 -1.86
N ASN A 87 12.08 9.18 -1.17
CA ASN A 87 10.65 8.85 -1.14
C ASN A 87 9.92 9.40 0.09
N TRP A 88 10.61 10.09 1.00
CA TRP A 88 10.07 10.53 2.29
C TRP A 88 8.76 11.31 2.15
N GLN A 89 8.71 12.31 1.27
CA GLN A 89 7.52 13.12 1.06
C GLN A 89 6.34 12.28 0.52
N SER A 90 6.63 11.30 -0.34
CA SER A 90 5.61 10.38 -0.88
C SER A 90 5.03 9.50 0.23
N HIS A 91 5.87 8.92 1.08
CA HIS A 91 5.43 8.14 2.24
C HIS A 91 4.65 8.97 3.25
N PHE A 92 5.08 10.19 3.53
CA PHE A 92 4.37 11.09 4.42
C PHE A 92 2.95 11.38 3.90
N ASN A 93 2.85 11.73 2.61
CA ASN A 93 1.56 11.99 1.95
C ASN A 93 0.66 10.74 1.89
N TYR A 94 1.25 9.57 1.64
CA TYR A 94 0.57 8.28 1.71
C TYR A 94 0.00 8.05 3.11
N ASN A 95 0.81 8.16 4.16
CA ASN A 95 0.37 7.92 5.54
C ASN A 95 -0.77 8.88 5.94
N LYS A 96 -0.62 10.18 5.63
CA LYS A 96 -1.68 11.17 5.86
C LYS A 96 -2.99 10.79 5.15
N SER A 97 -2.90 10.35 3.90
CA SER A 97 -4.06 9.92 3.12
C SER A 97 -4.67 8.62 3.65
N TRP A 98 -3.83 7.67 4.07
CA TRP A 98 -4.23 6.39 4.67
C TRP A 98 -5.06 6.63 5.93
N TYR A 99 -4.58 7.48 6.85
CA TYR A 99 -5.35 7.83 8.04
C TYR A 99 -6.68 8.51 7.72
N LYS A 100 -6.67 9.51 6.81
CA LYS A 100 -7.91 10.21 6.40
C LYS A 100 -8.95 9.24 5.83
N ARG A 101 -8.54 8.32 4.96
CA ARG A 101 -9.41 7.30 4.37
C ARG A 101 -9.97 6.35 5.43
N ASN A 102 -9.13 5.86 6.34
CA ASN A 102 -9.56 4.94 7.40
C ASN A 102 -10.51 5.60 8.42
N ILE A 103 -10.29 6.87 8.77
CA ILE A 103 -11.24 7.64 9.59
C ILE A 103 -12.58 7.76 8.89
N LYS A 104 -12.60 8.08 7.59
CA LYS A 104 -13.85 8.15 6.82
C LYS A 104 -14.57 6.79 6.78
N ILE A 105 -13.84 5.70 6.53
CA ILE A 105 -14.39 4.33 6.56
C ILE A 105 -14.99 4.03 7.93
N LEU A 106 -14.31 4.38 9.03
CA LEU A 106 -14.81 4.17 10.39
C LEU A 106 -16.15 4.89 10.60
N LEU A 107 -16.24 6.17 10.24
CA LEU A 107 -17.47 6.97 10.39
C LEU A 107 -18.64 6.36 9.61
N TYR A 108 -18.42 5.97 8.35
CA TYR A 108 -19.46 5.31 7.54
C TYR A 108 -19.82 3.92 8.08
N GLY A 109 -18.86 3.18 8.63
CA GLY A 109 -19.13 1.89 9.27
C GLY A 109 -20.01 2.01 10.52
N ILE A 110 -19.82 3.07 11.31
CA ILE A 110 -20.70 3.39 12.44
C ILE A 110 -22.09 3.79 11.93
N ALA A 111 -22.18 4.71 10.97
CA ALA A 111 -23.45 5.16 10.39
C ALA A 111 -24.25 4.00 9.78
N ALA A 112 -23.59 3.08 9.08
CA ALA A 112 -24.21 1.89 8.51
C ALA A 112 -24.84 0.98 9.59
N LYS A 113 -24.16 0.79 10.73
CA LYS A 113 -24.71 0.03 11.86
C LYS A 113 -25.91 0.73 12.50
N ILE A 114 -25.84 2.05 12.70
CA ILE A 114 -26.93 2.83 13.27
C ILE A 114 -28.16 2.82 12.35
N SER A 115 -27.97 2.89 11.03
CA SER A 115 -29.07 2.90 10.06
C SER A 115 -29.94 1.62 10.03
N LYS A 116 -29.52 0.57 10.74
CA LYS A 116 -30.24 -0.71 10.85
C LYS A 116 -30.95 -0.91 12.19
N LEU A 117 -30.67 -0.03 13.16
CA LEU A 117 -31.39 0.01 14.43
C LEU A 117 -32.74 0.69 14.22
#